data_AF-M8E4U1-F1
#
_entry.id   AF-M8E4U1-F1
#
_cell.length_a   1.000
_cell.length_b   1.000
_cell.length_c   1.000
_cell.angle_alpha   90.00
_cell.angle_beta   90.00
_cell.angle_gamma   90.00
#
_symmetry.space_group_name_H-M   'P 1'
#
loop_
_entity.id
_entity.type
_entity.pdbx_description
1 polymer ?
#
loop_
_entity_poly.entity_id
_entity_poly.type
_entity_poly.pdbx_seq_one_letter_code
_entity_poly.pdbx_strand_id
1 'polypeptide(L)' 'MTGKTKIHESQPAGNPPIADQPVNPLLEQAQAAEGGGPPKPVDMRSMPKWLRVFGYSFLAAFFLLVLLLLVSSVLT' A
#
# COMPACT_ATOMS: atom_id res chain seq x y z
N MET A 1 0.22 15.50 -42.43
CA MET A 1 1.25 14.94 -41.52
C MET A 1 0.54 14.47 -40.25
N THR A 2 0.16 13.20 -40.17
CA THR A 2 -0.61 12.65 -39.04
C THR A 2 0.32 11.83 -38.17
N GLY A 3 0.84 12.45 -37.10
CA GLY A 3 1.66 11.77 -36.10
C GLY A 3 0.80 10.85 -35.24
N LYS A 4 0.85 9.54 -35.51
CA LYS A 4 0.33 8.52 -34.60
C LYS A 4 1.26 8.47 -33.38
N THR A 5 0.80 8.96 -32.24
CA THR A 5 1.49 8.82 -30.95
C THR A 5 1.62 7.33 -30.62
N LYS A 6 2.85 6.82 -30.67
CA LYS A 6 3.21 5.46 -30.27
C LYS A 6 3.11 5.37 -28.75
N ILE A 7 1.97 4.91 -28.25
CA ILE A 7 1.87 4.44 -26.87
C ILE A 7 2.73 3.16 -26.81
N HIS A 8 3.77 3.17 -25.98
CA HIS A 8 4.62 2.00 -25.79
C HIS A 8 3.91 1.00 -24.86
N GLU A 9 4.00 -0.29 -25.17
CA GLU A 9 3.41 -1.37 -24.38
C GLU A 9 3.94 -1.41 -22.92
N SER A 10 5.11 -0.81 -22.68
CA SER A 10 5.73 -0.66 -21.36
C SER A 10 5.30 0.61 -20.61
N GLN A 11 4.43 1.43 -21.20
CA GLN A 11 3.92 2.61 -20.52
C GLN A 11 2.98 2.15 -19.39
N PRO A 12 3.28 2.46 -18.11
CA PRO A 12 2.38 2.12 -17.03
C PRO A 12 1.05 2.79 -17.33
N ALA A 13 0.00 1.98 -17.50
CA ALA A 13 -1.36 2.49 -17.61
C ALA A 13 -1.57 3.39 -16.39
N GLY A 14 -1.82 4.68 -16.61
CA GLY A 14 -2.11 5.61 -15.53
C GLY A 14 -3.17 4.98 -14.63
N ASN A 15 -2.99 5.11 -13.31
CA ASN A 15 -3.77 4.42 -12.28
C ASN A 15 -5.24 4.31 -12.73
N PRO A 16 -5.71 3.09 -13.08
CA PRO A 16 -7.10 2.93 -13.47
C PRO A 16 -7.97 3.44 -12.33
N PRO A 17 -9.10 4.10 -12.63
CA PRO A 17 -10.07 4.43 -11.59
C PRO A 17 -10.32 3.15 -10.80
N ILE A 18 -10.26 3.27 -9.47
CA ILE A 18 -10.52 2.18 -8.53
C ILE A 18 -11.90 1.62 -8.91
N ALA A 19 -11.92 0.53 -9.67
CA ALA A 19 -13.17 -0.11 -10.05
C ALA A 19 -13.63 -0.87 -8.82
N ASP A 20 -14.64 -0.34 -8.12
CA ASP A 20 -15.30 -0.99 -6.98
C ASP A 20 -16.01 -2.31 -7.37
N GLN A 21 -15.89 -2.76 -8.61
CA GLN A 21 -16.61 -3.91 -9.16
C GLN A 21 -15.64 -5.04 -9.52
N PRO A 22 -15.96 -6.29 -9.17
CA PRO A 22 -15.16 -7.45 -9.57
C PRO A 22 -15.05 -7.52 -11.09
N VAL A 23 -13.87 -7.84 -11.61
CA VAL A 23 -13.62 -7.97 -13.06
C VAL A 23 -14.52 -9.07 -13.66
N ASN A 24 -14.92 -10.05 -12.84
CA ASN A 24 -15.94 -11.03 -13.20
C ASN A 24 -16.79 -11.38 -11.96
N PRO A 25 -18.11 -11.10 -11.95
CA PRO A 25 -18.97 -11.38 -10.79
C PRO A 25 -19.06 -12.88 -10.45
N LEU A 26 -18.85 -13.78 -11.43
CA LEU A 26 -18.84 -15.22 -11.17
C LEU A 26 -17.60 -15.68 -10.39
N LEU A 27 -16.53 -14.88 -10.44
CA LEU A 27 -15.24 -15.18 -9.81
C LEU A 27 -14.98 -14.28 -8.59
N GLU A 28 -16.00 -13.58 -8.08
CA GLU A 28 -15.85 -12.61 -6.99
C GLU A 28 -15.14 -13.19 -5.76
N GLN A 29 -15.51 -14.40 -5.33
CA GLN A 29 -14.86 -15.07 -4.19
C GLN A 29 -13.39 -15.42 -4.46
N ALA A 30 -13.07 -15.87 -5.69
CA ALA A 30 -11.70 -16.20 -6.07
C ALA A 30 -10.85 -14.92 -6.19
N GLN A 31 -11.39 -13.87 -6.81
CA GLN A 31 -10.75 -12.57 -6.94
C GLN A 31 -10.53 -11.89 -5.58
N ALA A 32 -11.46 -12.04 -4.64
CA ALA A 32 -11.27 -11.54 -3.28
C ALA A 32 -10.14 -12.27 -2.53
N ALA A 33 -9.99 -13.59 -2.74
CA ALA A 33 -8.93 -14.39 -2.11
C ALA A 33 -7.55 -14.14 -2.74
N GLU A 34 -7.49 -13.88 -4.05
CA GLU A 34 -6.27 -13.61 -4.81
C GLU A 34 -5.82 -12.15 -4.73
N GLY A 35 -6.62 -11.28 -4.11
CA GLY A 35 -6.37 -9.83 -4.08
C GLY A 35 -6.66 -9.13 -5.42
N GLY A 36 -7.43 -9.77 -6.30
CA GLY A 36 -7.89 -9.25 -7.60
C GLY A 36 -9.00 -8.19 -7.53
N GLY A 37 -9.22 -7.59 -6.35
CA GLY A 37 -10.07 -6.42 -6.17
C GLY A 37 -9.24 -5.17 -5.91
N PRO A 38 -9.85 -3.97 -5.94
CA PRO A 38 -9.14 -2.75 -5.55
C PRO A 38 -8.54 -2.91 -4.14
N PRO A 39 -7.32 -2.39 -3.87
CA PRO A 39 -6.70 -2.51 -2.56
C PRO A 39 -7.60 -1.86 -1.52
N LYS A 40 -8.23 -2.70 -0.68
CA LYS A 40 -9.09 -2.23 0.40
C LYS A 40 -8.22 -1.63 1.50
N PRO A 41 -8.55 -0.45 2.03
CA PRO A 41 -7.84 0.07 3.19
C PRO A 41 -7.92 -0.94 4.34
N VAL A 42 -6.76 -1.22 4.92
CA VAL A 42 -6.66 -2.17 6.02
C VAL A 42 -7.33 -1.59 7.26
N ASP A 43 -8.36 -2.27 7.77
CA ASP A 43 -8.99 -1.90 9.04
C ASP A 43 -8.09 -2.30 10.21
N MET A 44 -7.35 -1.32 10.74
CA MET A 44 -6.48 -1.47 11.90
C MET A 44 -7.22 -1.99 13.15
N ARG A 45 -8.53 -1.74 13.29
CA ARG A 45 -9.33 -2.19 14.45
C ARG A 45 -9.62 -3.68 14.41
N SER A 46 -9.66 -4.26 13.23
CA SER A 46 -9.89 -5.70 13.01
C SER A 46 -8.65 -6.57 13.26
N MET A 47 -7.45 -5.98 13.32
CA MET A 47 -6.21 -6.73 13.52
C MET A 47 -6.13 -7.45 14.88
N PRO A 48 -5.45 -8.60 14.98
CA PRO A 48 -5.14 -9.21 16.27
C PRO A 48 -4.42 -8.25 17.22
N LYS A 49 -4.78 -8.28 18.51
CA LYS A 49 -4.24 -7.34 19.51
C LYS A 49 -2.71 -7.36 19.55
N TRP A 50 -2.09 -8.53 19.46
CA TRP A 50 -0.64 -8.68 19.54
C TRP A 50 0.08 -8.05 18.34
N LEU A 51 -0.51 -8.16 17.14
CA LEU A 51 0.06 -7.56 15.94
C LEU A 51 0.02 -6.03 16.00
N ARG A 52 -1.07 -5.47 16.54
CA ARG A 52 -1.16 -4.02 16.79
C ARG A 52 -0.09 -3.55 17.75
N VAL A 53 0.07 -4.24 18.89
CA VAL A 53 1.08 -3.89 19.90
C VAL A 53 2.49 -3.96 19.32
N PHE A 54 2.79 -5.01 18.54
CA PHE A 54 4.07 -5.13 17.85
C PHE A 54 4.33 -3.96 16.91
N GLY A 55 3.36 -3.61 16.05
CA GLY A 55 3.49 -2.50 15.12
C GLY A 55 3.75 -1.16 15.81
N TYR A 56 3.00 -0.85 16.88
CA TYR A 56 3.21 0.37 17.65
C TYR A 56 4.56 0.37 18.39
N SER A 57 4.99 -0.79 18.91
CA SER A 57 6.27 -0.91 19.61
C SER A 57 7.45 -0.68 18.66
N PHE A 58 7.39 -1.26 17.46
CA PHE A 58 8.41 -1.06 16.43
C PHE A 58 8.46 0.41 15.98
N LEU A 59 7.30 1.02 15.73
CA LEU A 59 7.22 2.42 15.32
C LEU A 59 7.79 3.35 16.40
N ALA A 60 7.45 3.11 17.67
CA ALA A 60 7.99 3.86 18.79
C ALA A 60 9.52 3.73 18.90
N ALA A 61 10.05 2.51 18.76
CA ALA A 61 11.50 2.28 18.77
C ALA A 61 12.21 2.98 17.61
N PHE A 62 11.62 2.97 16.42
CA PHE A 62 12.15 3.69 15.25
C PHE A 62 12.23 5.21 15.51
N PHE A 63 11.15 5.82 16.00
CA PHE A 63 11.16 7.25 16.33
C PHE A 63 12.14 7.58 17.44
N LEU A 64 12.26 6.72 18.46
CA LEU A 64 13.24 6.88 19.52
C LEU A 64 14.68 6.83 18.97
N LEU A 65 14.97 5.88 18.08
CA LEU A 65 16.28 5.79 17.42
C LEU A 65 16.59 7.06 16.60
N VAL A 66 15.64 7.51 15.77
CA VAL A 66 15.79 8.73 14.97
C VAL A 66 16.04 9.95 15.88
N LEU A 67 15.31 10.06 17.00
CA LEU A 67 15.50 11.13 17.98
C LEU A 67 16.91 11.08 18.59
N LEU A 68 17.39 9.90 19.00
CA LEU A 68 18.74 9.73 19.55
C LEU A 68 19.82 10.09 18.54
N LEU A 69 19.65 9.72 17.27
CA LEU A 69 20.59 10.08 16.21
C LEU A 69 20.62 11.59 15.97
N LEU A 70 19.47 12.26 15.96
CA LEU A 70 19.38 13.71 15.85
C LEU A 70 20.09 14.41 17.02
N VAL A 71 19.83 13.97 18.25
CA VAL A 71 20.49 14.51 19.44
C VAL A 71 22.00 14.29 19.36
N SER A 72 22.46 13.09 19.03
CA SER A 72 23.88 12.77 18.87
C SER A 72 24.54 13.64 17.79
N SER A 73 23.83 13.91 16.68
CA SER A 73 24.33 14.76 15.60
C SER A 73 24.47 16.23 15.99
N VAL A 74 23.72 16.71 16.98
CA VAL A 74 23.85 18.08 17.50
C VAL A 74 24.96 18.18 18.55
N LEU A 75 25.22 17.09 19.28
CA LEU A 75 26.26 17.03 20.31
C LEU A 75 27.67 16.80 19.74
N THR A 76 27.79 16.40 18.48
CA THR A 76 29.06 16.16 17.78
C THR A 76 29.43 17.36 16.92
#